data_AF-A0A852UWU3-F1
#
_entry.id   AF-A0A852UWU3-F1
#
_cell.length_a   1.000
_cell.length_b   1.000
_cell.length_c   1.000
_cell.angle_alpha   90.00
_cell.angle_beta   90.00
_cell.angle_gamma   90.00
#
_symmetry.space_group_name_H-M   'P 1'
#
loop_
_entity.id
_entity.type
_entity.pdbx_description
1 polymer ?
#
loop_
_entity_poly.entity_id
_entity_poly.type
_entity_poly.pdbx_seq_one_letter_code
_entity_poly.pdbx_strand_id
1 'polypeptide(L)'
;MVQFLLFGGEFPADLIIPRLYILHVLLIPVLIAALLGVHLAVIIRQKHAQFPGPGRNDHNVVGSKLWPTYGIRSLALLCAVLAVVFGFGGFAQINPVWVWGPYEPAAVTAPAQPDWYLGWVDGMLRIFPAVELRVFGYLVPSPFLPGVFFPTVVILLMYVWPWVDRRLTGDRDRHQVLDRPRVSRRPISARMAPASFDGDSAADSPWQSGQRSIAATSMTRSPRAGSLRPARHTAAQASATRTISPATASRRLTGRSTM
;
A
#
# COMPACT_ATOMS: atom_id res chain seq x y z
N MET A 1 -23.81 10.38 2.22
CA MET A 1 -24.36 10.90 0.96
C MET A 1 -23.46 10.60 -0.25
N VAL A 2 -22.18 11.00 -0.25
CA VAL A 2 -21.25 10.74 -1.37
C VAL A 2 -21.08 9.23 -1.67
N GLN A 3 -20.97 8.38 -0.64
CA GLN A 3 -20.88 6.92 -0.83
C GLN A 3 -22.08 6.34 -1.59
N PHE A 4 -23.29 6.83 -1.30
CA PHE A 4 -24.52 6.32 -1.90
C PHE A 4 -24.63 6.75 -3.36
N LEU A 5 -24.15 7.95 -3.69
CA LEU A 5 -24.06 8.44 -5.07
C LEU A 5 -23.03 7.65 -5.88
N LEU A 6 -21.90 7.24 -5.28
CA LEU A 6 -20.85 6.48 -5.96
C LEU A 6 -21.22 5.01 -6.14
N PHE A 7 -21.81 4.38 -5.13
CA PHE A 7 -22.15 2.96 -5.16
C PHE A 7 -23.55 2.68 -5.70
N GLY A 8 -24.46 3.66 -5.66
CA GLY A 8 -25.84 3.48 -6.11
C GLY A 8 -26.71 2.69 -5.12
N GLY A 9 -26.24 2.50 -3.89
CA GLY A 9 -26.90 1.72 -2.84
C GLY A 9 -26.00 1.54 -1.62
N GLU A 10 -26.46 0.74 -0.66
CA GLU A 10 -25.61 0.22 0.42
C GLU A 10 -24.68 -0.87 -0.11
N PHE A 11 -23.49 -0.98 0.47
CA PHE A 11 -22.51 -1.97 0.04
C PHE A 11 -22.93 -3.37 0.51
N PRO A 12 -22.83 -4.42 -0.35
CA PRO A 12 -22.35 -4.44 -1.72
C PRO A 12 -23.42 -3.99 -2.73
N ALA A 13 -23.13 -2.94 -3.50
CA ALA A 13 -24.08 -2.36 -4.46
C ALA A 13 -23.79 -2.82 -5.89
N ASP A 14 -24.84 -3.18 -6.65
CA ASP A 14 -24.71 -3.72 -8.02
C ASP A 14 -24.04 -2.76 -9.01
N LEU A 15 -24.14 -1.45 -8.78
CA LEU A 15 -23.61 -0.44 -9.70
C LEU A 15 -22.12 -0.15 -9.49
N ILE A 16 -21.48 -0.69 -8.46
CA ILE A 16 -20.07 -0.38 -8.16
C ILE A 16 -19.13 -0.88 -9.26
N ILE A 17 -19.27 -2.15 -9.68
CA ILE A 17 -18.38 -2.77 -10.67
C ILE A 17 -18.53 -2.10 -12.05
N PRO A 18 -19.75 -1.91 -12.60
CA PRO A 18 -19.92 -1.24 -13.88
C PRO A 18 -19.37 0.20 -13.91
N ARG A 19 -19.53 0.95 -12.82
CA ARG A 19 -19.01 2.32 -12.72
C ARG A 19 -17.50 2.35 -12.64
N LEU A 20 -16.90 1.48 -11.84
CA LEU A 20 -15.44 1.34 -11.78
C LEU A 20 -14.86 0.87 -13.11
N TYR A 21 -15.55 0.00 -13.84
CA TYR A 21 -15.14 -0.44 -15.17
C TYR A 21 -15.07 0.73 -16.16
N ILE A 22 -16.14 1.53 -16.27
CA ILE A 22 -16.17 2.73 -17.13
C ILE A 22 -15.10 3.73 -16.71
N LEU A 23 -14.97 3.96 -15.41
CA LEU A 23 -13.97 4.87 -14.86
C LEU A 23 -12.53 4.41 -15.20
N HIS A 24 -12.24 3.12 -15.05
CA HIS A 24 -10.91 2.55 -15.20
C HIS A 24 -10.49 2.29 -16.65
N VAL A 25 -11.42 1.89 -17.52
CA VAL A 25 -11.11 1.58 -18.93
C VAL A 25 -11.16 2.83 -19.81
N LEU A 26 -12.06 3.78 -19.51
CA LEU A 26 -12.29 4.94 -20.36
C LEU A 26 -11.85 6.25 -19.71
N LEU A 27 -12.50 6.68 -18.62
CA LEU A 27 -12.33 8.06 -18.12
C LEU A 27 -10.92 8.32 -17.60
N ILE A 28 -10.40 7.46 -16.72
CA ILE A 28 -9.06 7.62 -16.13
C ILE A 28 -7.98 7.51 -17.21
N PRO A 29 -7.97 6.49 -18.10
CA PRO A 29 -6.95 6.41 -19.16
C PRO A 29 -6.98 7.60 -20.12
N VAL A 30 -8.16 8.08 -20.52
CA VAL A 30 -8.28 9.27 -21.38
C VAL A 30 -7.76 10.52 -20.67
N LEU A 31 -8.09 10.70 -19.39
CA LEU A 31 -7.59 11.82 -18.59
C LEU A 31 -6.06 11.77 -18.46
N ILE A 32 -5.49 10.59 -18.18
CA ILE A 32 -4.03 10.40 -18.10
C ILE A 32 -3.39 10.69 -19.45
N ALA A 33 -3.94 10.21 -20.56
CA ALA A 33 -3.41 10.47 -21.91
C ALA A 33 -3.44 11.98 -22.25
N ALA A 34 -4.51 12.69 -21.89
CA ALA A 34 -4.62 14.13 -22.07
C ALA A 34 -3.56 14.89 -21.23
N LEU A 35 -3.44 14.55 -19.95
CA LEU A 35 -2.44 15.14 -19.05
C LEU A 35 -1.00 14.82 -19.50
N LEU A 36 -0.77 13.62 -20.03
CA LEU A 36 0.52 13.23 -20.61
C LEU A 36 0.83 14.08 -21.86
N GLY A 37 -0.16 14.33 -22.71
CA GLY A 37 -0.01 15.25 -23.84
C GLY A 37 0.37 16.66 -23.41
N VAL A 38 -0.33 17.21 -22.40
CA VAL A 38 0.00 18.52 -21.81
C VAL A 38 1.42 18.50 -21.22
N HIS A 39 1.79 17.45 -20.49
CA HIS A 39 3.12 17.29 -19.92
C HIS A 39 4.22 17.30 -21.00
N LEU A 40 4.03 16.56 -22.10
CA LEU A 40 4.96 16.56 -23.23
C LEU A 40 5.04 17.93 -23.91
N ALA A 41 3.91 18.62 -24.08
CA ALA A 41 3.89 19.98 -24.64
C ALA A 41 4.68 20.98 -23.77
N VAL A 42 4.56 20.86 -22.45
CA VAL A 42 5.36 21.65 -21.48
C VAL A 42 6.85 21.36 -21.67
N ILE A 43 7.25 20.10 -21.77
CA ILE A 43 8.66 19.72 -21.98
C ILE A 43 9.19 20.22 -23.33
N ILE A 44 8.41 20.12 -24.41
CA ILE A 44 8.83 20.59 -25.74
C ILE A 44 9.04 22.12 -25.73
N ARG A 45 8.20 22.85 -25.01
CA ARG A 45 8.27 24.31 -24.88
C ARG A 45 9.40 24.75 -23.94
N GLN A 46 9.52 24.14 -22.76
CA GLN A 46 10.49 24.54 -21.73
C GLN A 46 11.89 23.94 -21.92
N LYS A 47 12.01 22.91 -22.77
CA LYS A 47 13.19 22.07 -22.97
C LYS A 47 13.55 21.26 -21.71
N HIS A 48 14.37 20.22 -21.89
CA HIS A 48 14.84 19.41 -20.78
C HIS A 48 15.89 20.16 -19.97
N ALA A 49 15.75 20.11 -18.64
CA ALA A 49 16.79 20.55 -17.73
C ALA A 49 18.03 19.65 -17.85
N GLN A 50 19.21 20.22 -17.64
CA GLN A 50 20.50 19.53 -17.82
C GLN A 50 21.41 19.66 -16.60
N PHE A 51 22.19 18.62 -16.30
CA PHE A 51 23.19 18.73 -15.22
C PHE A 51 24.37 19.65 -15.62
N PRO A 52 24.98 20.37 -14.67
CA PRO A 52 26.08 21.28 -14.92
C PRO A 52 27.27 20.51 -15.49
N GLY A 53 27.89 21.09 -16.52
CA GLY A 53 29.04 20.56 -17.24
C GLY A 53 29.62 21.59 -18.21
N PRO A 54 30.77 21.29 -18.85
CA PRO A 54 31.41 22.22 -19.79
C PRO A 54 30.45 22.68 -20.89
N GLY A 55 30.36 24.00 -21.08
CA GLY A 55 29.51 24.60 -22.12
C GLY A 55 28.00 24.54 -21.88
N ARG A 56 27.54 24.13 -20.69
CA ARG A 56 26.10 24.11 -20.33
C ARG A 56 25.73 25.34 -19.51
N ASN A 57 24.73 26.09 -19.97
CA ASN A 57 24.18 27.26 -19.29
C ASN A 57 22.64 27.26 -19.37
N ASP A 58 21.98 28.24 -18.74
CA ASP A 58 20.51 28.30 -18.67
C ASP A 58 19.82 28.67 -19.99
N HIS A 59 20.60 29.08 -20.98
CA HIS A 59 20.11 29.53 -22.30
C HIS A 59 20.40 28.53 -23.41
N ASN A 60 21.01 27.38 -23.09
CA ASN A 60 21.36 26.37 -24.07
C ASN A 60 20.97 24.96 -23.61
N VAL A 61 20.90 24.06 -24.58
CA VAL A 61 20.68 22.64 -24.34
C VAL A 61 21.74 21.88 -25.10
N VAL A 62 22.61 21.18 -24.38
CA VAL A 62 23.72 20.43 -24.95
C VAL A 62 23.43 18.93 -24.86
N GLY A 63 23.16 18.31 -26.02
CA GLY A 63 22.84 16.89 -26.09
C GLY A 63 22.76 16.34 -27.51
N SER A 64 22.44 15.06 -27.62
CA SER A 64 22.18 14.41 -28.92
C SER A 64 20.90 14.94 -29.57
N LYS A 65 20.88 14.97 -30.91
CA LYS A 65 19.66 15.25 -31.66
C LYS A 65 18.56 14.22 -31.35
N LEU A 66 17.31 14.68 -31.37
CA LEU A 66 16.13 13.83 -31.13
C LEU A 66 16.11 12.64 -32.09
N TRP A 67 16.35 12.90 -33.38
CA TRP A 67 16.42 11.88 -34.42
C TRP A 67 17.76 11.99 -35.17
N PRO A 68 18.44 10.86 -35.47
CA PRO A 68 18.06 9.47 -35.15
C PRO A 68 18.57 8.98 -33.77
N THR A 69 19.58 9.66 -33.21
CA THR A 69 20.38 9.11 -32.11
C THR A 69 19.57 8.86 -30.84
N TYR A 70 18.82 9.85 -30.37
CA TYR A 70 18.05 9.71 -29.13
C TYR A 70 16.88 8.72 -29.31
N GLY A 71 16.13 8.82 -30.41
CA GLY A 71 15.02 7.92 -30.71
C GLY A 71 15.40 6.44 -30.71
N ILE A 72 16.52 6.07 -31.34
CA ILE A 72 17.00 4.67 -31.36
C ILE A 72 17.38 4.21 -29.94
N ARG A 73 18.05 5.05 -29.15
CA ARG A 73 18.42 4.71 -27.77
C ARG A 73 17.19 4.52 -26.88
N SER A 74 16.19 5.40 -27.01
CA SER A 74 14.92 5.28 -26.28
C SER A 74 14.15 4.02 -26.66
N LEU A 75 14.13 3.66 -27.95
CA LEU A 75 13.49 2.44 -28.42
C LEU A 75 14.21 1.19 -27.88
N ALA A 76 15.53 1.18 -27.88
CA ALA A 76 16.31 0.08 -27.31
C ALA A 76 16.02 -0.08 -25.80
N LEU A 77 15.93 1.02 -25.05
CA LEU A 77 15.53 1.01 -23.65
C LEU A 77 14.10 0.48 -23.47
N LEU A 78 13.15 0.90 -24.30
CA LEU A 78 11.77 0.41 -24.28
C LEU A 78 11.74 -1.11 -24.49
N CYS A 79 12.44 -1.63 -25.49
CA CYS A 79 12.51 -3.07 -25.75
C CYS A 79 13.13 -3.83 -24.57
N ALA A 80 14.17 -3.28 -23.93
CA ALA A 80 14.76 -3.88 -22.75
C ALA A 80 13.79 -3.92 -21.55
N VAL A 81 13.07 -2.83 -21.30
CA VAL A 81 12.03 -2.77 -20.25
C VAL A 81 10.90 -3.75 -20.55
N LEU A 82 10.42 -3.81 -21.80
CA LEU A 82 9.40 -4.77 -22.21
C LEU A 82 9.88 -6.21 -22.02
N ALA A 83 11.12 -6.54 -22.37
CA ALA A 83 11.68 -7.88 -22.15
C ALA A 83 11.64 -8.27 -20.66
N VAL A 84 11.97 -7.33 -19.76
CA VAL A 84 11.89 -7.56 -18.31
C VAL A 84 10.43 -7.74 -17.86
N VAL A 85 9.52 -6.85 -18.30
CA VAL A 85 8.10 -6.90 -17.91
C VAL A 85 7.42 -8.18 -18.43
N PHE A 86 7.62 -8.55 -19.69
CA PHE A 86 7.11 -9.81 -20.25
C PHE A 86 7.76 -11.03 -19.58
N GLY A 87 9.05 -10.95 -19.24
CA GLY A 87 9.72 -11.97 -18.45
C GLY A 87 9.03 -12.18 -17.10
N PHE A 88 8.82 -11.11 -16.33
CA PHE A 88 8.09 -11.21 -15.06
C PHE A 88 6.64 -11.67 -15.24
N GLY A 89 5.93 -11.19 -16.27
CA GLY A 89 4.56 -11.62 -16.55
C GLY A 89 4.43 -13.11 -16.92
N GLY A 90 5.47 -13.71 -17.48
CA GLY A 90 5.52 -15.14 -17.80
C GLY A 90 6.00 -16.03 -16.65
N PHE A 91 7.00 -15.56 -15.88
CA PHE A 91 7.63 -16.38 -14.83
C PHE A 91 7.05 -16.18 -13.44
N ALA A 92 6.53 -14.99 -13.13
CA ALA A 92 5.96 -14.66 -11.82
C ALA A 92 4.44 -14.55 -11.92
N GLN A 93 3.75 -15.35 -11.11
CA GLN A 93 2.30 -15.26 -10.99
C GLN A 93 1.94 -14.04 -10.16
N ILE A 94 1.17 -13.11 -10.74
CA ILE A 94 0.69 -11.90 -10.09
C ILE A 94 -0.83 -11.97 -9.98
N ASN A 95 -1.36 -11.69 -8.79
CA ASN A 95 -2.79 -11.66 -8.45
C ASN A 95 -3.59 -12.90 -8.92
N PRO A 96 -3.42 -14.07 -8.25
CA PRO A 96 -4.07 -15.30 -8.64
C PRO A 96 -5.56 -15.34 -8.21
N VAL A 97 -6.42 -14.60 -8.92
CA VAL A 97 -7.83 -14.37 -8.56
C VAL A 97 -8.66 -15.65 -8.37
N TRP A 98 -8.29 -16.73 -9.07
CA TRP A 98 -8.96 -18.03 -8.97
C TRP A 98 -8.71 -18.74 -7.63
N VAL A 99 -7.67 -18.37 -6.87
CA VAL A 99 -7.38 -18.93 -5.54
C VAL A 99 -8.30 -18.33 -4.48
N TRP A 100 -8.72 -17.08 -4.66
CA TRP A 100 -9.51 -16.33 -3.67
C TRP A 100 -11.02 -16.53 -3.82
N GLY A 101 -11.50 -16.89 -5.01
CA GLY A 101 -12.91 -17.09 -5.30
C GLY A 101 -13.71 -15.79 -5.45
N PRO A 102 -15.04 -15.88 -5.63
CA PRO A 102 -15.92 -14.72 -5.70
C PRO A 102 -15.93 -13.92 -4.39
N TYR A 103 -16.19 -12.61 -4.50
CA TYR A 103 -16.30 -11.74 -3.32
C TYR A 103 -17.57 -12.07 -2.51
N GLU A 104 -17.40 -12.43 -1.24
CA GLU A 104 -18.49 -12.58 -0.27
C GLU A 104 -18.28 -11.64 0.93
N PRO A 105 -19.24 -10.76 1.28
CA PRO A 105 -19.05 -9.78 2.37
C PRO A 105 -18.77 -10.40 3.75
N ALA A 106 -19.23 -11.62 3.99
CA ALA A 106 -19.06 -12.33 5.25
C ALA A 106 -17.74 -13.12 5.32
N ALA A 107 -17.01 -13.25 4.21
CA ALA A 107 -15.75 -14.00 4.13
C ALA A 107 -14.58 -13.04 3.90
N VAL A 108 -13.47 -13.25 4.62
CA VAL A 108 -12.25 -12.46 4.45
C VAL A 108 -11.08 -13.41 4.27
N THR A 109 -10.29 -13.17 3.22
CA THR A 109 -9.00 -13.83 3.03
C THR A 109 -7.92 -13.10 3.82
N ALA A 110 -7.14 -13.84 4.61
CA ALA A 110 -6.05 -13.27 5.39
C ALA A 110 -4.69 -13.72 4.80
N PRO A 111 -3.74 -12.79 4.60
CA PRO A 111 -3.82 -11.35 4.83
C PRO A 111 -4.33 -10.58 3.61
N ALA A 112 -5.43 -9.83 3.77
CA ALA A 112 -5.86 -8.83 2.79
C ALA A 112 -4.89 -7.65 2.85
N GLN A 113 -4.20 -7.38 1.74
CA GLN A 113 -3.28 -6.26 1.58
C GLN A 113 -3.52 -5.60 0.24
N PRO A 114 -3.38 -4.26 0.15
CA PRO A 114 -3.42 -3.60 -1.14
C PRO A 114 -2.12 -3.87 -1.91
N ASP A 115 -2.11 -3.48 -3.17
CA ASP A 115 -0.88 -3.46 -3.96
C ASP A 115 0.21 -2.63 -3.26
N TRP A 116 1.46 -3.01 -3.53
CA TRP A 116 2.62 -2.48 -2.82
C TRP A 116 2.63 -0.96 -2.72
N TYR A 117 2.26 -0.22 -3.78
CA TYR A 117 2.28 1.25 -3.83
C TYR A 117 1.32 1.94 -2.83
N LEU A 118 0.33 1.22 -2.29
CA LEU A 118 -0.55 1.68 -1.21
C LEU A 118 -0.15 1.15 0.17
N GLY A 119 0.93 0.38 0.27
CA GLY A 119 1.36 -0.28 1.51
C GLY A 119 1.62 0.67 2.67
N TRP A 120 2.08 1.89 2.39
CA TRP A 120 2.23 2.92 3.44
C TRP A 120 0.91 3.44 3.99
N VAL A 121 -0.12 3.58 3.15
CA VAL A 121 -1.44 4.04 3.61
C VAL A 121 -2.05 2.96 4.50
N ASP A 122 -2.03 1.70 4.05
CA ASP A 122 -2.50 0.56 4.85
C ASP A 122 -1.72 0.42 6.17
N GLY A 123 -0.40 0.59 6.12
CA GLY A 123 0.43 0.61 7.31
C GLY A 123 0.09 1.73 8.28
N MET A 124 -0.19 2.94 7.77
CA MET A 124 -0.71 4.03 8.59
C MET A 124 -2.03 3.66 9.24
N LEU A 125 -2.97 3.03 8.53
CA LEU A 125 -4.23 2.55 9.12
C LEU A 125 -3.99 1.56 10.27
N ARG A 126 -2.95 0.73 10.18
CA ARG A 126 -2.63 -0.29 11.18
C ARG A 126 -1.90 0.24 12.41
N ILE A 127 -1.06 1.28 12.26
CA ILE A 127 -0.30 1.87 13.36
C ILE A 127 -1.10 2.97 14.08
N PHE A 128 -1.96 3.69 13.35
CA PHE A 128 -2.61 4.87 13.88
C PHE A 128 -3.56 4.52 15.02
N PRO A 129 -3.51 5.24 16.16
CA PRO A 129 -4.41 4.98 17.28
C PRO A 129 -5.86 5.22 16.90
N ALA A 130 -6.79 4.54 17.59
CA ALA A 130 -8.22 4.68 17.37
C ALA A 130 -8.76 6.03 17.91
N VAL A 131 -8.43 7.12 17.22
CA VAL A 131 -8.84 8.48 17.57
C VAL A 131 -10.15 8.81 16.87
N GLU A 132 -11.21 8.96 17.65
CA GLU A 132 -12.51 9.41 17.16
C GLU A 132 -12.70 10.89 17.46
N LEU A 133 -12.66 11.73 16.42
CA LEU A 133 -12.88 13.17 16.58
C LEU A 133 -14.36 13.48 16.39
N ARG A 134 -14.95 14.22 17.35
CA ARG A 134 -16.28 14.81 17.19
C ARG A 134 -16.12 16.28 16.86
N VAL A 135 -16.42 16.65 15.62
CA VAL A 135 -16.23 18.01 15.10
C VAL A 135 -17.60 18.57 14.73
N PHE A 136 -18.01 19.67 15.38
CA PHE A 136 -19.31 20.32 15.17
C PHE A 136 -20.52 19.36 15.23
N GLY A 137 -20.48 18.37 16.14
CA GLY A 137 -21.54 17.36 16.29
C GLY A 137 -21.46 16.17 15.34
N TYR A 138 -20.54 16.18 14.37
CA TYR A 138 -20.31 15.06 13.46
C TYR A 138 -19.16 14.18 13.93
N LEU A 139 -19.34 12.86 13.85
CA LEU A 139 -18.29 11.88 14.13
C LEU A 139 -17.40 11.75 12.89
N VAL A 140 -16.12 12.07 13.05
CA VAL A 140 -15.08 11.73 12.08
C VAL A 140 -14.59 10.32 12.43
N PRO A 141 -14.78 9.33 11.54
CA PRO A 141 -14.42 7.95 11.85
C PRO A 141 -12.91 7.80 11.95
N SER A 142 -12.44 6.96 12.86
CA SER A 142 -11.01 6.72 13.12
C SER A 142 -10.16 6.50 11.85
N PRO A 143 -10.60 5.73 10.82
CA PRO A 143 -9.82 5.52 9.59
C PRO A 143 -9.64 6.76 8.71
N PHE A 144 -10.44 7.82 8.90
CA PHE A 144 -10.40 9.01 8.06
C PHE A 144 -9.05 9.73 8.13
N LEU A 145 -8.51 9.86 9.33
CA LEU A 145 -7.21 10.51 9.56
C LEU A 145 -6.07 9.79 8.81
N PRO A 146 -5.77 8.51 9.10
CA PRO A 146 -4.69 7.78 8.44
C PRO A 146 -4.96 7.46 6.98
N GLY A 147 -6.22 7.23 6.59
CA GLY A 147 -6.56 6.77 5.23
C GLY A 147 -6.83 7.87 4.21
N VAL A 148 -7.24 9.06 4.65
CA VAL A 148 -7.62 10.15 3.73
C VAL A 148 -6.84 11.42 4.04
N PHE A 149 -6.90 11.89 5.28
CA PHE A 149 -6.31 13.19 5.65
C PHE A 149 -4.79 13.20 5.44
N PHE A 150 -4.05 12.28 6.05
CA PHE A 150 -2.59 12.27 5.94
C PHE A 150 -2.11 12.04 4.50
N PRO A 151 -2.61 11.04 3.74
CA PRO A 151 -2.19 10.88 2.36
C PRO A 151 -2.46 12.12 1.50
N THR A 152 -3.60 12.77 1.71
CA THR A 152 -3.95 14.02 1.01
C THR A 152 -2.98 15.14 1.38
N VAL A 153 -2.65 15.31 2.66
CA VAL A 153 -1.70 16.33 3.11
C VAL A 153 -0.30 16.09 2.52
N VAL A 154 0.16 14.85 2.48
CA VAL A 154 1.47 14.51 1.89
C VAL A 154 1.49 14.84 0.40
N ILE A 155 0.49 14.40 -0.36
CA ILE A 155 0.40 14.68 -1.80
C ILE A 155 0.28 16.19 -2.06
N LEU A 156 -0.54 16.90 -1.28
CA LEU A 156 -0.70 18.34 -1.40
C LEU A 156 0.60 19.08 -1.09
N LEU A 157 1.33 18.68 -0.05
CA LEU A 157 2.62 19.26 0.31
C LEU A 157 3.64 19.05 -0.80
N MET A 158 3.69 17.85 -1.41
CA MET A 158 4.56 17.57 -2.56
C MET A 158 4.20 18.44 -3.76
N TYR A 159 2.90 18.62 -4.04
CA TYR A 159 2.46 19.47 -5.15
C TYR A 159 2.82 20.93 -4.89
N VAL A 160 2.53 21.47 -3.71
CA VAL A 160 2.75 22.88 -3.36
C VAL A 160 4.22 23.18 -3.07
N TRP A 161 5.08 22.16 -2.96
CA TRP A 161 6.50 22.29 -2.61
C TRP A 161 7.28 23.35 -3.41
N PRO A 162 7.17 23.45 -4.76
CA PRO A 162 7.91 24.47 -5.51
C PRO A 162 7.58 25.90 -5.09
N TRP A 163 6.34 26.17 -4.66
CA TRP A 163 5.93 27.48 -4.17
C TRP A 163 6.42 27.75 -2.74
N VAL A 164 6.44 26.71 -1.89
CA VAL A 164 6.99 26.78 -0.54
C VAL A 164 8.49 27.08 -0.62
N ASP A 165 9.23 26.30 -1.41
CA ASP A 165 10.67 26.47 -1.59
C ASP A 165 11.01 27.86 -2.15
N ARG A 166 10.26 28.33 -3.16
CA ARG A 166 10.41 29.68 -3.71
C ARG A 166 10.22 30.79 -2.68
N ARG A 167 9.29 30.62 -1.72
CA ARG A 167 9.07 31.61 -0.65
C ARG A 167 10.16 31.59 0.41
N LEU A 168 10.67 30.41 0.75
CA LEU A 168 11.70 30.24 1.78
C LEU A 168 13.09 30.63 1.27
N THR A 169 13.46 30.17 0.07
CA THR A 169 14.77 30.42 -0.56
C THR A 169 14.82 31.81 -1.20
N GLY A 170 13.67 32.41 -1.54
CA GLY A 170 13.57 33.70 -2.22
C GLY A 170 13.97 33.67 -3.70
N ASP A 171 14.33 32.49 -4.22
CA ASP A 171 14.77 32.29 -5.60
C ASP A 171 13.60 32.38 -6.59
N ARG A 172 13.62 33.42 -7.42
CA ARG A 172 12.58 33.70 -8.41
C ARG A 172 13.11 33.63 -9.85
N ASP A 173 14.36 33.22 -10.01
CA ASP A 173 15.03 33.21 -11.31
C ASP A 173 14.66 31.96 -12.11
N ARG A 174 14.96 32.00 -13.41
CA ARG A 174 14.73 30.87 -14.31
C ARG A 174 15.96 29.98 -14.33
N HIS A 175 15.83 28.76 -13.81
CA HIS A 175 16.89 27.76 -13.81
C HIS A 175 16.56 26.66 -14.81
N GLN A 176 17.52 26.34 -15.68
CA GLN A 176 17.48 25.22 -16.62
C GLN A 176 18.64 24.25 -16.37
N VAL A 177 19.67 24.71 -15.66
CA VAL A 177 20.75 23.85 -15.13
C VAL A 177 20.37 23.30 -13.76
N LEU A 178 20.44 21.98 -13.62
CA LEU A 178 20.05 21.26 -12.40
C LEU A 178 21.08 21.40 -11.28
N ASP A 179 20.60 21.58 -10.06
CA ASP A 179 21.44 21.46 -8.88
C ASP A 179 21.83 20.00 -8.62
N ARG A 180 23.10 19.74 -8.36
CA ARG A 180 23.57 18.41 -7.98
C ARG A 180 23.25 18.17 -6.50
N PRO A 181 22.50 17.11 -6.13
CA PRO A 181 22.04 16.89 -4.75
C PRO A 181 23.16 16.88 -3.70
N ARG A 182 24.33 16.35 -4.06
CA ARG A 182 25.50 16.24 -3.18
C ARG A 182 26.28 17.53 -2.92
N VAL A 183 26.13 18.54 -3.79
CA VAL A 183 26.92 19.79 -3.72
C VAL A 183 26.06 21.04 -3.73
N SER A 184 24.74 20.89 -3.82
CA SER A 184 23.82 22.01 -3.77
C SER A 184 23.95 22.71 -2.42
N ARG A 185 24.32 23.99 -2.43
CA ARG A 185 24.30 24.85 -1.24
C ARG A 185 22.89 25.29 -0.85
N ARG A 186 21.87 24.94 -1.64
CA ARG A 186 20.45 25.21 -1.34
C ARG A 186 20.01 24.28 -0.21
N PRO A 187 19.71 24.82 0.99
CA PRO A 187 19.73 24.05 2.23
C PRO A 187 18.52 23.12 2.44
N ILE A 188 17.50 23.10 1.57
CA ILE A 188 16.21 22.47 1.88
C ILE A 188 15.97 21.15 1.12
N SER A 189 16.34 21.04 -0.16
CA SER A 189 16.29 19.77 -0.89
C SER A 189 17.35 18.76 -0.42
N ALA A 190 18.50 19.24 0.05
CA ALA A 190 19.55 18.41 0.66
C ALA A 190 19.29 18.07 2.15
N ARG A 191 18.43 18.82 2.86
CA ARG A 191 18.04 18.53 4.26
C ARG A 191 16.81 17.63 4.38
N MET A 192 16.01 17.49 3.33
CA MET A 192 15.21 16.28 3.12
C MET A 192 16.12 15.13 2.64
N ALA A 193 17.24 14.92 3.32
CA ALA A 193 17.62 13.55 3.59
C ALA A 193 16.38 12.94 4.28
N PRO A 194 15.86 11.78 3.83
CA PRO A 194 14.94 11.07 4.69
C PRO A 194 15.64 11.00 6.04
N ALA A 195 14.93 11.35 7.12
CA ALA A 195 15.31 10.93 8.46
C ALA A 195 15.90 9.53 8.32
N SER A 196 17.15 9.35 8.74
CA SER A 196 17.96 8.18 8.45
C SER A 196 17.07 6.95 8.37
N PHE A 197 16.93 6.43 7.15
CA PHE A 197 16.36 5.11 6.91
C PHE A 197 17.45 4.13 7.37
N ASP A 198 17.78 4.17 8.66
CA ASP A 198 18.52 3.13 9.33
C ASP A 198 17.71 1.84 9.09
N GLY A 199 18.36 0.73 8.77
CA GLY A 199 17.66 -0.52 8.44
C GLY A 199 16.62 -0.94 9.50
N ASP A 200 16.80 -0.46 10.73
CA ASP A 200 15.90 -0.63 11.87
C ASP A 200 14.64 0.27 11.77
N SER A 201 14.76 1.53 11.33
CA SER A 201 13.61 2.42 11.11
C SER A 201 12.84 2.09 9.83
N ALA A 202 13.51 1.45 8.85
CA ALA A 202 12.84 0.83 7.72
C ALA A 202 11.87 -0.25 8.20
N ALA A 203 12.31 -1.11 9.14
CA ALA A 203 11.54 -2.22 9.68
C ALA A 203 10.21 -1.73 10.33
N ASP A 204 10.26 -0.59 11.00
CA ASP A 204 9.11 0.04 11.68
C ASP A 204 8.35 1.07 10.83
N SER A 205 8.71 1.22 9.55
CA SER A 205 8.05 2.18 8.66
C SER A 205 6.59 1.79 8.33
N PRO A 206 5.72 2.77 8.02
CA PRO A 206 4.36 2.48 7.57
C PRO A 206 4.33 1.49 6.40
N TRP A 207 5.24 1.62 5.44
CA TRP A 207 5.40 0.68 4.33
C TRP A 207 5.55 -0.79 4.77
N GLN A 208 6.43 -1.05 5.74
CA GLN A 208 6.66 -2.41 6.23
C GLN A 208 5.54 -2.87 7.17
N SER A 209 4.94 -1.95 7.94
CA SER A 209 3.83 -2.27 8.83
C SER A 209 2.58 -2.79 8.11
N GLY A 210 2.29 -2.28 6.90
CA GLY A 210 1.25 -2.84 6.02
C GLY A 210 1.51 -4.31 5.68
N GLN A 211 2.79 -4.71 5.61
CA GLN A 211 3.22 -6.06 5.24
C GLN A 211 3.41 -7.03 6.42
N ARG A 212 3.34 -6.56 7.67
CA ARG A 212 3.66 -7.35 8.88
C ARG A 212 2.81 -8.60 9.07
N SER A 213 1.56 -8.61 8.63
CA SER A 213 0.68 -9.79 8.74
C SER A 213 1.19 -10.98 7.92
N ILE A 214 1.84 -10.75 6.77
CA ILE A 214 2.51 -11.80 5.99
C ILE A 214 3.75 -12.27 6.74
N ALA A 215 4.59 -11.33 7.19
CA ALA A 215 5.83 -11.64 7.89
C ALA A 215 5.59 -12.49 9.15
N ALA A 216 4.63 -12.09 9.99
CA ALA A 216 4.26 -12.81 11.21
C ALA A 216 3.79 -14.25 10.93
N THR A 217 3.00 -14.45 9.88
CA THR A 217 2.50 -15.78 9.46
C THR A 217 3.63 -16.65 8.92
N SER A 218 4.58 -16.07 8.16
CA SER A 218 5.74 -16.83 7.66
C SER A 218 6.73 -17.25 8.75
N MET A 219 6.93 -16.39 9.77
CA MET A 219 7.86 -16.66 10.87
C MET A 219 7.34 -17.75 11.82
N THR A 220 6.03 -17.81 12.06
CA THR A 220 5.41 -18.87 12.87
C THR A 220 5.38 -20.22 12.17
N ARG A 221 5.54 -20.25 10.83
CA ARG A 221 5.52 -21.49 10.03
C ARG A 221 6.89 -22.15 9.88
N SER A 222 7.96 -21.60 10.46
CA SER A 222 9.26 -22.28 10.55
C SER A 222 9.19 -23.39 11.59
N PRO A 223 9.29 -24.69 11.21
CA PRO A 223 9.49 -25.74 12.18
C PRO A 223 10.87 -25.51 12.78
N ARG A 224 10.93 -25.23 14.07
CA ARG A 224 12.18 -25.26 14.83
C ARG A 224 12.72 -26.70 14.75
N ALA A 225 13.58 -26.97 13.77
CA ALA A 225 14.37 -28.18 13.71
C ALA A 225 15.37 -28.12 14.88
N GLY A 226 15.00 -28.71 16.02
CA GLY A 226 15.85 -28.66 17.22
C GLY A 226 15.22 -29.29 18.46
N SER A 227 15.55 -30.58 18.68
CA SER A 227 15.36 -31.37 19.90
C SER A 227 13.95 -31.88 20.23
N LEU A 228 13.51 -32.90 19.48
CA LEU A 228 12.67 -33.94 20.07
C LEU A 228 13.55 -34.74 21.05
N ARG A 229 13.50 -34.38 22.34
CA ARG A 229 13.90 -35.30 23.41
C ARG A 229 12.90 -36.46 23.39
N PRO A 230 13.32 -37.73 23.26
CA PRO A 230 12.40 -38.84 23.40
C PRO A 230 11.92 -38.87 24.86
N ALA A 231 10.61 -38.68 25.06
CA ALA A 231 9.98 -38.90 26.35
C ALA A 231 10.18 -40.39 26.70
N ARG A 232 11.03 -40.67 27.69
CA ARG A 232 11.13 -42.00 28.29
C ARG A 232 9.77 -42.33 28.89
N HIS A 233 9.07 -43.28 28.29
CA HIS A 233 7.95 -43.96 28.91
C HIS A 233 8.48 -44.78 30.10
N THR A 234 8.33 -44.26 31.31
CA THR A 234 8.25 -45.10 32.51
C THR A 234 6.77 -45.43 32.73
N ALA A 235 6.43 -46.67 32.40
CA ALA A 235 5.19 -47.30 32.81
C ALA A 235 5.22 -47.56 34.32
N ALA A 236 4.26 -47.02 35.06
CA ALA A 236 3.69 -47.62 36.27
C ALA A 236 2.49 -46.81 36.76
N GLN A 237 1.42 -47.53 37.16
CA GLN A 237 0.17 -47.09 37.81
C GLN A 237 -0.89 -46.52 36.84
N ALA A 238 -1.64 -47.36 36.11
CA ALA A 238 -2.67 -48.31 36.54
C ALA A 238 -3.87 -47.65 37.27
N SER A 239 -4.97 -47.56 36.51
CA SER A 239 -6.34 -47.85 36.94
C SER A 239 -7.05 -46.90 37.90
N ALA A 240 -7.84 -45.98 37.35
CA ALA A 240 -9.15 -45.59 37.90
C ALA A 240 -10.02 -44.90 36.84
N THR A 241 -10.64 -45.69 35.96
CA THR A 241 -11.78 -45.24 35.17
C THR A 241 -12.97 -45.04 36.11
N ARG A 242 -13.46 -43.81 36.26
CA ARG A 242 -14.78 -43.55 36.86
C ARG A 242 -15.63 -42.70 35.92
N THR A 243 -16.41 -43.42 35.12
CA THR A 243 -17.54 -42.97 34.31
C THR A 243 -18.58 -42.27 35.20
N ILE A 244 -19.06 -41.10 34.80
CA ILE A 244 -20.21 -40.43 35.41
C ILE A 244 -21.39 -40.55 34.43
N SER A 245 -22.45 -41.21 34.87
CA SER A 245 -23.78 -41.26 34.21
C SER A 245 -24.86 -41.14 35.31
N PRO A 246 -26.04 -40.56 35.05
CA PRO A 246 -26.86 -39.90 36.05
C PRO A 246 -27.75 -40.88 36.83
N ALA A 247 -27.95 -40.61 38.12
CA ALA A 247 -28.79 -41.40 39.01
C ALA A 247 -30.26 -40.93 38.95
N THR A 248 -31.10 -41.79 38.38
CA THR A 248 -32.56 -41.80 38.55
C THR A 248 -32.88 -42.38 39.94
N ALA A 249 -33.49 -41.59 40.83
CA ALA A 249 -33.99 -42.07 42.11
C ALA A 249 -35.51 -42.33 42.03
N SER A 250 -35.87 -43.61 42.02
CA SER A 250 -37.24 -44.10 42.18
C SER A 250 -37.63 -44.10 43.66
N ARG A 251 -38.79 -43.52 43.99
CA ARG A 251 -39.40 -43.60 45.32
C ARG A 251 -40.60 -44.55 45.28
N ARG A 252 -40.50 -45.63 46.04
CA ARG A 252 -41.49 -46.71 46.19
C ARG A 252 -42.82 -46.21 46.76
N LEU A 253 -43.87 -46.74 46.17
CA LEU A 253 -45.23 -46.84 46.69
C LEU A 253 -45.27 -47.71 47.95
N THR A 254 -45.96 -47.21 48.99
CA THR A 254 -46.56 -48.01 50.07
C THR A 254 -47.98 -47.48 50.25
N GLY A 255 -48.96 -48.38 50.14
CA GLY A 255 -50.36 -48.04 49.90
C GLY A 255 -51.23 -47.92 51.14
N ARG A 256 -52.52 -47.69 50.89
CA ARG A 256 -53.65 -48.15 51.72
C ARG A 256 -54.98 -47.92 50.97
N SER A 257 -55.77 -48.97 50.80
CA SER A 257 -57.19 -48.94 50.40
C SER A 257 -58.05 -48.24 51.46
N THR A 258 -59.12 -47.56 51.05
CA THR A 258 -60.52 -47.82 51.47
C THR A 258 -61.51 -46.82 50.86
N MET A 259 -62.70 -47.36 50.56
CA MET A 259 -63.96 -46.77 50.07
C MET A 259 -64.04 -46.35 48.60
#